data_AF-A0A218Z0N9-F1
#
_entry.id   AF-A0A218Z0N9-F1
#
_cell.length_a   1.000
_cell.length_b   1.000
_cell.length_c   1.000
_cell.angle_alpha   90.00
_cell.angle_beta   90.00
_cell.angle_gamma   90.00
#
_symmetry.space_group_name_H-M   'P 1'
#
loop_
_entity.id
_entity.type
_entity.pdbx_description
1 polymer ?
#
loop_
_entity_poly.entity_id
_entity_poly.type
_entity_poly.pdbx_seq_one_letter_code
_entity_poly.pdbx_strand_id
1 'polypeptide(L)'
;MSSLSAAQIARHPLQRLPSPSRGISAIIHFFGIVSFTLSYKYLLDFPTFINESYGWHWQYLTILGLTVAYGTFIAGFLADLTLSPTLFLIKNTLSLCSTPLEVLISILYWGISAIDKSLLVLPEIHIAPMADIGFHAMPSILLTIDLLLLSPPWTIRISRAMVLSSGIAVAYWAWVERCYKHNGL
;
A
#
# COMPACT_ATOMS: atom_id res chain seq x y z
N MET A 1 36.23 -6.27 31.55
CA MET A 1 35.33 -6.67 30.44
C MET A 1 33.89 -6.65 30.92
N SER A 2 33.06 -5.75 30.38
CA SER A 2 31.59 -5.87 30.16
C SER A 2 30.93 -4.48 30.11
N SER A 3 31.23 -3.72 29.07
CA SER A 3 30.72 -2.35 28.86
C SER A 3 29.81 -2.23 27.64
N LEU A 4 28.92 -3.21 27.37
CA LEU A 4 28.09 -3.19 26.16
C LEU A 4 26.67 -3.77 26.27
N SER A 5 26.10 -4.05 27.46
CA SER A 5 24.71 -4.59 27.53
C SER A 5 23.61 -3.55 27.76
N ALA A 6 23.94 -2.33 28.19
CA ALA A 6 22.92 -1.33 28.56
C ALA A 6 22.53 -0.37 27.42
N ALA A 7 23.38 -0.21 26.40
CA ALA A 7 23.16 0.76 25.31
C ALA A 7 22.27 0.23 24.16
N GLN A 8 21.95 -1.07 24.14
CA GLN A 8 21.18 -1.71 23.05
C GLN A 8 19.66 -1.82 23.34
N ILE A 9 19.16 -1.26 24.44
CA ILE A 9 17.72 -1.26 24.79
C ILE A 9 17.27 0.16 25.18
N ALA A 10 17.69 1.19 24.44
CA ALA A 10 17.07 2.51 24.58
C ALA A 10 15.70 2.47 23.87
N ARG A 11 14.64 2.13 24.63
CA ARG A 11 13.25 2.28 24.18
C ARG A 11 13.07 3.71 23.67
N HIS A 12 12.50 3.87 22.48
CA HIS A 12 12.18 5.20 21.98
C HIS A 12 11.14 5.84 22.94
N PRO A 13 11.26 7.11 23.34
CA PRO A 13 10.39 7.71 24.36
C PRO A 13 8.87 7.70 24.02
N LEU A 14 8.52 7.47 22.76
CA LEU A 14 7.14 7.31 22.28
C LEU A 14 6.66 5.83 22.19
N GLN A 15 7.50 4.87 22.53
CA GLN A 15 7.26 3.44 22.37
C GLN A 15 6.47 2.86 23.55
N ARG A 16 5.14 2.74 23.39
CA ARG A 16 4.20 2.29 24.45
C ARG A 16 4.09 0.76 24.57
N LEU A 17 4.49 0.00 23.55
CA LEU A 17 4.52 -1.47 23.51
C LEU A 17 5.92 -1.96 23.06
N PRO A 18 6.36 -3.19 23.39
CA PRO A 18 7.54 -3.78 22.78
C PRO A 18 7.29 -3.91 21.28
N SER A 19 7.80 -2.94 20.53
CA SER A 19 7.71 -2.89 19.09
C SER A 19 8.84 -3.72 18.48
N PRO A 20 8.55 -4.73 17.64
CA PRO A 20 7.23 -5.27 17.30
C PRO A 20 6.87 -6.50 18.16
N SER A 21 5.61 -6.60 18.61
CA SER A 21 5.05 -7.88 19.09
C SER A 21 4.80 -8.76 17.87
N ARG A 22 5.73 -9.68 17.61
CA ARG A 22 5.76 -10.55 16.42
C ARG A 22 4.39 -11.16 16.05
N GLY A 23 3.64 -11.64 17.04
CA GLY A 23 2.32 -12.24 16.82
C GLY A 23 1.30 -11.25 16.25
N ILE A 24 1.20 -10.05 16.82
CA ILE A 24 0.26 -9.01 16.34
C ILE A 24 0.65 -8.54 14.94
N SER A 25 1.96 -8.34 14.70
CA SER A 25 2.48 -7.99 13.37
C SER A 25 2.10 -9.03 12.33
N ALA A 26 2.36 -10.31 12.61
CA ALA A 26 2.02 -11.40 11.70
C ALA A 26 0.52 -11.50 11.42
N ILE A 27 -0.34 -11.28 12.42
CA ILE A 27 -1.80 -11.28 12.26
C ILE A 27 -2.26 -10.15 11.35
N ILE A 28 -1.75 -8.93 11.56
CA ILE A 28 -2.09 -7.77 10.73
C ILE A 28 -1.61 -7.98 9.29
N HIS A 29 -0.38 -8.46 9.11
CA HIS A 29 0.14 -8.76 7.77
C HIS A 29 -0.68 -9.86 7.07
N PHE A 30 -1.06 -10.92 7.78
CA PHE A 30 -1.91 -11.97 7.23
C PHE A 30 -3.30 -11.43 6.84
N PHE A 31 -3.92 -10.63 7.70
CA PHE A 31 -5.22 -10.02 7.41
C PHE A 31 -5.16 -9.12 6.17
N GLY A 32 -4.10 -8.30 6.03
CA GLY A 32 -3.92 -7.50 4.83
C GLY A 32 -3.68 -8.33 3.57
N ILE A 33 -2.88 -9.40 3.65
CA ILE A 33 -2.72 -10.36 2.55
C ILE A 33 -4.09 -10.88 2.10
N VAL A 34 -4.92 -11.37 3.03
CA VAL A 34 -6.26 -11.88 2.71
C VAL A 34 -7.13 -10.77 2.09
N SER A 35 -7.15 -9.58 2.69
CA SER A 35 -7.92 -8.44 2.19
C SER A 35 -7.53 -8.09 0.75
N PHE A 36 -6.24 -8.01 0.45
CA PHE A 36 -5.75 -7.63 -0.87
C PHE A 36 -5.94 -8.76 -1.88
N THR A 37 -5.81 -10.03 -1.48
CA THR A 37 -6.20 -11.18 -2.32
C THR A 37 -7.66 -11.09 -2.74
N LEU A 38 -8.56 -10.74 -1.82
CA LEU A 38 -9.99 -10.60 -2.12
C LEU A 38 -10.25 -9.45 -3.11
N SER A 39 -9.53 -8.34 -3.00
CA SER A 39 -9.58 -7.24 -3.97
C SER A 39 -9.13 -7.70 -5.37
N TYR A 40 -8.02 -8.43 -5.50
CA TYR A 40 -7.61 -8.98 -6.81
C TYR A 40 -8.58 -10.04 -7.33
N LYS A 41 -9.10 -10.90 -6.45
CA LYS A 41 -10.10 -11.90 -6.81
C LYS A 41 -11.35 -11.21 -7.37
N TYR A 42 -11.78 -10.09 -6.80
CA TYR A 42 -12.91 -9.31 -7.32
C TYR A 42 -12.70 -8.87 -8.78
N LEU A 43 -11.48 -8.44 -9.17
CA LEU A 43 -11.18 -8.06 -10.56
C LEU A 43 -11.29 -9.22 -11.56
N LEU A 44 -11.14 -10.46 -11.07
CA LEU A 44 -11.26 -11.68 -11.86
C LEU A 44 -12.70 -12.18 -11.91
N ASP A 45 -13.40 -12.12 -10.78
CA ASP A 45 -14.79 -12.61 -10.66
C ASP A 45 -15.80 -11.68 -11.34
N PHE A 46 -15.49 -10.37 -11.44
CA PHE A 46 -16.37 -9.34 -12.02
C PHE A 46 -15.65 -8.60 -13.16
N PRO A 47 -15.41 -9.26 -14.30
CA PRO A 47 -14.69 -8.64 -15.42
C PRO A 47 -15.50 -7.50 -16.03
N THR A 48 -14.80 -6.44 -16.45
CA THR A 48 -15.34 -5.33 -17.24
C THR A 48 -14.59 -5.23 -18.57
N PHE A 49 -14.97 -4.28 -19.43
CA PHE A 49 -14.23 -4.02 -20.67
C PHE A 49 -12.74 -3.66 -20.42
N ILE A 50 -12.40 -3.24 -19.20
CA ILE A 50 -11.01 -2.99 -18.78
C ILE A 50 -10.17 -4.27 -18.80
N ASN A 51 -10.78 -5.45 -18.60
CA ASN A 51 -10.07 -6.72 -18.67
C ASN A 51 -9.47 -7.00 -20.06
N GLU A 52 -10.02 -6.37 -21.11
CA GLU A 52 -9.52 -6.47 -22.48
C GLU A 52 -8.63 -5.30 -22.89
N SER A 53 -8.44 -4.31 -22.02
CA SER A 53 -7.65 -3.11 -22.28
C SER A 53 -6.15 -3.36 -22.12
N TYR A 54 -5.33 -2.62 -22.89
CA TYR A 54 -3.89 -2.58 -22.72
C TYR A 54 -3.53 -2.07 -21.33
N GLY A 55 -2.66 -2.83 -20.64
CA GLY A 55 -2.31 -2.58 -19.24
C GLY A 55 -3.30 -3.19 -18.23
N TRP A 56 -4.39 -3.82 -18.68
CA TRP A 56 -5.41 -4.42 -17.79
C TRP A 56 -5.85 -3.40 -16.72
N HIS A 57 -6.13 -3.84 -15.50
CA HIS A 57 -6.42 -2.94 -14.39
C HIS A 57 -5.19 -2.16 -13.86
N TRP A 58 -3.98 -2.43 -14.36
CA TRP A 58 -2.74 -1.74 -13.94
C TRP A 58 -2.59 -0.33 -14.51
N GLN A 59 -3.53 0.12 -15.34
CA GLN A 59 -3.62 1.54 -15.72
C GLN A 59 -4.09 2.43 -14.57
N TYR A 60 -4.74 1.86 -13.55
CA TYR A 60 -5.22 2.61 -12.39
C TYR A 60 -4.18 2.68 -11.28
N LEU A 61 -3.97 3.91 -10.77
CA LEU A 61 -3.09 4.14 -9.63
C LEU A 61 -3.49 3.30 -8.41
N THR A 62 -4.78 3.09 -8.17
CA THR A 62 -5.30 2.24 -7.09
C THR A 62 -4.75 0.82 -7.15
N ILE A 63 -4.66 0.21 -8.34
CA ILE A 63 -4.21 -1.18 -8.48
C ILE A 63 -2.69 -1.27 -8.41
N LEU A 64 -1.98 -0.29 -8.97
CA LEU A 64 -0.54 -0.16 -8.79
C LEU A 64 -0.17 -0.01 -7.32
N GLY A 65 -0.85 0.88 -6.61
CA GLY A 65 -0.68 1.09 -5.18
C GLY A 65 -0.98 -0.17 -4.36
N LEU A 66 -2.16 -0.79 -4.59
CA LEU A 66 -2.56 -2.06 -3.96
C LEU A 66 -1.50 -3.14 -4.14
N THR A 67 -0.84 -3.20 -5.31
CA THR A 67 0.25 -4.14 -5.57
C THR A 67 1.43 -3.92 -4.62
N VAL A 68 1.86 -2.67 -4.48
CA VAL A 68 2.99 -2.34 -3.61
C VAL A 68 2.62 -2.60 -2.15
N ALA A 69 1.40 -2.22 -1.74
CA ALA A 69 0.85 -2.56 -0.42
C ALA A 69 0.86 -4.07 -0.16
N TYR A 70 0.46 -4.86 -1.16
CA TYR A 70 0.46 -6.32 -1.07
C TYR A 70 1.87 -6.89 -0.95
N GLY A 71 2.81 -6.40 -1.77
CA GLY A 71 4.23 -6.73 -1.64
C GLY A 71 4.81 -6.39 -0.27
N THR A 72 4.47 -5.22 0.28
CA THR A 72 4.83 -4.80 1.63
C THR A 72 4.35 -5.80 2.68
N PHE A 73 3.08 -6.20 2.61
CA PHE A 73 2.46 -7.11 3.59
C PHE A 73 2.99 -8.54 3.47
N ILE A 74 3.28 -9.03 2.25
CA ILE A 74 3.95 -10.32 2.03
C ILE A 74 5.35 -10.30 2.64
N ALA A 75 6.15 -9.26 2.36
CA ALA A 75 7.48 -9.12 2.92
C ALA A 75 7.46 -9.04 4.45
N GLY A 76 6.49 -8.30 5.02
CA GLY A 76 6.27 -8.20 6.46
C GLY A 76 5.91 -9.53 7.11
N PHE A 77 4.94 -10.25 6.54
CA PHE A 77 4.55 -11.56 7.04
C PHE A 77 5.71 -12.56 7.01
N LEU A 78 6.45 -12.62 5.91
CA LEU A 78 7.61 -13.49 5.80
C LEU A 78 8.73 -13.07 6.78
N ALA A 79 8.94 -11.77 7.01
CA ALA A 79 9.88 -11.30 8.02
C ALA A 79 9.47 -11.74 9.43
N ASP A 80 8.18 -11.69 9.77
CA ASP A 80 7.68 -12.10 11.09
C ASP A 80 7.87 -13.60 11.36
N LEU A 81 7.67 -14.43 10.33
CA LEU A 81 7.87 -15.88 10.40
C LEU A 81 9.35 -16.26 10.44
N THR A 82 10.17 -15.67 9.56
CA THR A 82 11.56 -16.09 9.33
C THR A 82 12.58 -15.34 10.18
N LEU A 83 12.20 -14.22 10.79
CA LEU A 83 13.12 -13.28 11.46
C LEU A 83 14.21 -12.70 10.54
N SER A 84 13.98 -12.69 9.22
CA SER A 84 14.95 -12.19 8.25
C SER A 84 15.09 -10.66 8.30
N PRO A 85 16.30 -10.13 8.61
CA PRO A 85 16.54 -8.69 8.59
C PRO A 85 16.37 -8.08 7.20
N THR A 86 16.67 -8.85 6.14
CA THR A 86 16.52 -8.41 4.74
C THR A 86 15.05 -8.22 4.37
N LEU A 87 14.19 -9.18 4.72
CA LEU A 87 12.75 -9.05 4.47
C LEU A 87 12.14 -7.90 5.26
N PHE A 88 12.60 -7.71 6.50
CA PHE A 88 12.19 -6.57 7.32
C PHE A 88 12.61 -5.24 6.70
N LEU A 89 13.83 -5.13 6.16
CA LEU A 89 14.28 -3.92 5.46
C LEU A 89 13.47 -3.65 4.18
N ILE A 90 13.19 -4.69 3.39
CA ILE A 90 12.37 -4.58 2.18
C ILE A 90 10.98 -4.06 2.54
N LYS A 91 10.32 -4.71 3.51
CA LYS A 91 9.01 -4.29 4.02
C LYS A 91 8.98 -2.82 4.38
N ASN A 92 9.91 -2.39 5.24
CA ASN A 92 9.95 -1.01 5.71
C ASN A 92 10.23 -0.01 4.58
N THR A 93 11.10 -0.38 3.63
CA THR A 93 11.42 0.45 2.47
C THR A 93 10.21 0.63 1.56
N LEU A 94 9.45 -0.45 1.33
CA LEU A 94 8.21 -0.38 0.56
C LEU A 94 7.14 0.44 1.30
N SER A 95 6.96 0.23 2.62
CA SER A 95 6.00 0.98 3.45
C SER A 95 6.21 2.49 3.40
N LEU A 96 7.45 2.97 3.26
CA LEU A 96 7.75 4.41 3.15
C LEU A 96 7.12 5.07 1.94
N CYS A 97 6.88 4.32 0.88
CA CYS A 97 6.25 4.80 -0.34
C CYS A 97 4.77 4.42 -0.40
N SER A 98 4.44 3.16 -0.10
CA SER A 98 3.07 2.67 -0.25
C SER A 98 2.11 3.32 0.74
N THR A 99 2.51 3.56 1.98
CA THR A 99 1.62 4.14 2.99
C THR A 99 1.10 5.54 2.59
N PRO A 100 1.96 6.54 2.29
CA PRO A 100 1.45 7.85 1.87
C PRO A 100 0.71 7.79 0.53
N LEU A 101 1.11 6.91 -0.39
CA LEU A 101 0.43 6.72 -1.67
C LEU A 101 -1.00 6.19 -1.48
N GLU A 102 -1.20 5.14 -0.67
CA GLU A 102 -2.52 4.57 -0.38
C GLU A 102 -3.41 5.54 0.38
N VAL A 103 -2.86 6.28 1.34
CA VAL A 103 -3.62 7.34 2.04
C VAL A 103 -4.08 8.42 1.06
N LEU A 104 -3.20 8.84 0.14
CA LEU A 104 -3.55 9.80 -0.91
C LEU A 104 -4.64 9.25 -1.83
N ILE A 105 -4.51 8.01 -2.31
CA ILE A 105 -5.52 7.34 -3.15
C ILE A 105 -6.88 7.32 -2.44
N SER A 106 -6.91 6.94 -1.16
CA SER A 106 -8.13 6.88 -0.35
C SER A 106 -8.83 8.24 -0.23
N ILE A 107 -8.05 9.29 0.11
CA ILE A 107 -8.57 10.65 0.25
C ILE A 107 -9.07 11.19 -1.09
N LEU A 108 -8.31 11.02 -2.17
CA LEU A 108 -8.70 11.50 -3.49
C LEU A 108 -9.94 10.77 -4.00
N TYR A 109 -9.98 9.44 -3.86
CA TYR A 109 -11.09 8.63 -4.33
C TYR A 109 -12.41 9.03 -3.69
N TRP A 110 -12.48 9.06 -2.36
CA TRP A 110 -13.72 9.42 -1.67
C TRP A 110 -13.99 10.93 -1.67
N GLY A 111 -12.96 11.77 -1.71
CA GLY A 111 -13.11 13.22 -1.87
C GLY A 111 -13.78 13.59 -3.19
N ILE A 112 -13.36 12.98 -4.30
CA ILE A 112 -13.97 13.19 -5.61
C ILE A 112 -15.33 12.48 -5.69
N SER A 113 -15.44 11.25 -5.19
CA SER A 113 -16.70 10.49 -5.21
C SER A 113 -17.84 11.17 -4.44
N ALA A 114 -17.52 11.94 -3.40
CA ALA A 114 -18.50 12.72 -2.64
C ALA A 114 -19.07 13.90 -3.43
N ILE A 115 -18.37 14.37 -4.46
CA ILE A 115 -18.83 15.43 -5.37
C ILE A 115 -19.50 14.80 -6.58
N ASP A 116 -18.78 13.94 -7.30
CA ASP A 116 -19.27 13.24 -8.48
C ASP A 116 -18.43 11.99 -8.75
N LYS A 117 -19.02 10.81 -8.49
CA LYS A 117 -18.38 9.50 -8.70
C LYS A 117 -18.12 9.19 -10.18
N SER A 118 -18.87 9.81 -11.11
CA SER A 118 -18.68 9.60 -12.55
C SER A 118 -17.34 10.12 -13.07
N LEU A 119 -16.68 10.99 -12.30
CA LEU A 119 -15.32 11.47 -12.59
C LEU A 119 -14.23 10.41 -12.38
N LEU A 120 -14.54 9.32 -11.66
CA LEU A 120 -13.59 8.26 -11.33
C LEU A 120 -13.97 6.91 -11.94
N VAL A 121 -15.26 6.63 -12.01
CA VAL A 121 -15.79 5.34 -12.45
C VAL A 121 -16.82 5.60 -13.53
N LEU A 122 -16.66 4.95 -14.67
CA LEU A 122 -17.64 5.04 -15.76
C LEU A 122 -19.02 4.59 -15.24
N PRO A 123 -20.12 5.26 -15.64
CA PRO A 123 -21.47 4.93 -15.16
C PRO A 123 -21.88 3.46 -15.36
N GLU A 124 -21.30 2.78 -16.35
CA GLU A 124 -21.55 1.37 -16.65
C GLU A 124 -20.86 0.41 -15.67
N ILE A 125 -19.79 0.85 -15.00
CA ILE A 125 -19.02 0.03 -14.06
C ILE A 125 -19.59 0.18 -12.65
N HIS A 126 -20.10 -0.92 -12.13
CA HIS A 126 -20.65 -1.00 -10.78
C HIS A 126 -19.66 -1.72 -9.85
N ILE A 127 -19.19 -1.03 -8.81
CA ILE A 127 -18.30 -1.59 -7.80
C ILE A 127 -19.12 -1.89 -6.55
N ALA A 128 -19.12 -3.16 -6.11
CA ALA A 128 -19.80 -3.55 -4.87
C ALA A 128 -19.22 -2.77 -3.67
N PRO A 129 -20.03 -2.30 -2.71
CA PRO A 129 -19.55 -1.46 -1.60
C PRO A 129 -18.39 -2.06 -0.80
N MET A 130 -18.40 -3.38 -0.57
CA MET A 130 -17.30 -4.06 0.13
C MET A 130 -16.02 -4.13 -0.71
N ALA A 131 -16.14 -4.29 -2.03
CA ALA A 131 -14.99 -4.21 -2.91
C ALA A 131 -14.43 -2.79 -2.94
N ASP A 132 -15.30 -1.78 -2.94
CA ASP A 132 -14.90 -0.37 -2.88
C ASP A 132 -14.05 -0.06 -1.64
N ILE A 133 -14.49 -0.53 -0.48
CA ILE A 133 -13.73 -0.48 0.78
C ILE A 133 -12.40 -1.26 0.66
N GLY A 134 -12.43 -2.45 0.07
CA GLY A 134 -11.26 -3.31 -0.14
C GLY A 134 -10.20 -2.69 -1.04
N PHE A 135 -10.58 -1.92 -2.05
CA PHE A 135 -9.67 -1.23 -2.95
C PHE A 135 -9.15 0.09 -2.36
N HIS A 136 -10.03 0.89 -1.77
CA HIS A 136 -9.71 2.30 -1.48
C HIS A 136 -9.46 2.61 0.00
N ALA A 137 -9.87 1.74 0.93
CA ALA A 137 -9.75 2.01 2.37
C ALA A 137 -8.83 1.01 3.06
N MET A 138 -8.98 -0.28 2.77
CA MET A 138 -8.22 -1.33 3.46
C MET A 138 -6.70 -1.17 3.32
N PRO A 139 -6.13 -0.85 2.13
CA PRO A 139 -4.69 -0.66 2.01
C PRO A 139 -4.17 0.50 2.86
N SER A 140 -4.86 1.64 2.85
CA SER A 140 -4.45 2.84 3.58
C SER A 140 -4.54 2.64 5.10
N ILE A 141 -5.63 2.02 5.58
CA ILE A 141 -5.84 1.71 7.00
C ILE A 141 -4.76 0.75 7.50
N LEU A 142 -4.56 -0.37 6.81
CA LEU A 142 -3.65 -1.41 7.28
C LEU A 142 -2.19 -0.97 7.20
N LEU A 143 -1.76 -0.30 6.13
CA LEU A 143 -0.41 0.27 6.04
C LEU A 143 -0.18 1.35 7.10
N THR A 144 -1.17 2.18 7.40
CA THR A 144 -1.04 3.22 8.43
C THR A 144 -0.89 2.60 9.82
N ILE A 145 -1.70 1.58 10.14
CA ILE A 145 -1.56 0.82 11.40
C ILE A 145 -0.16 0.20 11.49
N ASP A 146 0.28 -0.46 10.43
CA ASP A 146 1.59 -1.10 10.38
C ASP A 146 2.74 -0.08 10.52
N LEU A 147 2.71 1.02 9.77
CA LEU A 147 3.75 2.04 9.79
C LEU A 147 3.82 2.76 11.15
N LEU A 148 2.69 3.12 11.75
CA LEU A 148 2.67 3.93 12.97
C LEU A 148 2.84 3.10 14.25
N LEU A 149 2.32 1.87 14.28
CA LEU A 149 2.27 1.07 15.51
C LEU A 149 3.25 -0.11 15.52
N LEU A 150 3.59 -0.66 14.35
CA LEU A 150 4.32 -1.93 14.23
C LEU A 150 5.70 -1.79 13.57
N SER A 151 5.98 -0.62 12.98
CA SER A 151 7.26 -0.31 12.34
C SER A 151 8.11 0.61 13.20
N PRO A 152 9.45 0.54 13.10
CA PRO A 152 10.31 1.53 13.73
C PRO A 152 10.09 2.91 13.08
N PRO A 153 10.35 4.01 13.79
CA PRO A 153 10.23 5.33 13.21
C PRO A 153 11.27 5.50 12.09
N TRP A 154 10.81 5.67 10.85
CA TRP A 154 11.67 5.97 9.71
C TRP A 154 11.57 7.45 9.35
N THR A 155 12.71 8.12 9.32
CA THR A 155 12.81 9.50 8.82
C THR A 155 13.37 9.49 7.40
N ILE A 156 12.54 9.81 6.41
CA ILE A 156 13.01 10.15 5.08
C ILE A 156 13.33 11.65 5.03
N ARG A 157 14.46 12.02 4.41
CA ARG A 157 14.76 13.43 4.14
C ARG A 157 13.74 13.98 3.15
N ILE A 158 13.25 15.20 3.37
CA ILE A 158 12.25 15.85 2.50
C ILE A 158 12.69 15.81 1.03
N SER A 159 13.96 16.10 0.73
CA SER A 159 14.49 16.04 -0.63
C SER A 159 14.37 14.66 -1.27
N ARG A 160 14.61 13.57 -0.51
CA ARG A 160 14.44 12.19 -1.00
C ARG A 160 12.96 11.86 -1.21
N ALA A 161 12.09 12.30 -0.31
CA ALA A 161 10.65 12.11 -0.46
C ALA A 161 10.12 12.84 -1.71
N MET A 162 10.59 14.06 -1.97
CA MET A 162 10.23 14.81 -3.18
C MET A 162 10.69 14.10 -4.44
N VAL A 163 11.97 13.71 -4.52
CA VAL A 163 12.51 13.00 -5.68
C VAL A 163 11.74 11.69 -5.94
N LEU A 164 11.46 10.92 -4.88
CA LEU A 164 10.70 9.68 -5.00
C LEU A 164 9.27 9.94 -5.50
N SER A 165 8.57 10.90 -4.89
CA SER A 165 7.18 11.22 -5.24
C SER A 165 7.06 11.75 -6.66
N SER A 166 7.95 12.67 -7.06
CA SER A 166 8.00 13.20 -8.42
C SER A 166 8.36 12.13 -9.44
N GLY A 167 9.32 11.25 -9.12
CA GLY A 167 9.68 10.12 -9.97
C GLY A 167 8.51 9.18 -10.21
N ILE A 168 7.77 8.82 -9.16
CA ILE A 168 6.58 7.98 -9.25
C ILE A 168 5.48 8.66 -10.05
N ALA A 169 5.23 9.95 -9.80
CA ALA A 169 4.22 10.71 -10.53
C ALA A 169 4.52 10.77 -12.04
N VAL A 170 5.75 11.06 -12.43
CA VAL A 170 6.18 11.08 -13.84
C VAL A 170 6.11 9.69 -14.45
N ALA A 171 6.55 8.65 -13.73
CA ALA A 171 6.49 7.27 -14.21
C ALA A 171 5.05 6.81 -14.43
N TYR A 172 4.16 7.10 -13.48
CA TYR A 172 2.73 6.79 -13.61
C TYR A 172 2.09 7.57 -14.75
N TRP A 173 2.41 8.86 -14.90
CA TRP A 173 1.91 9.67 -16.00
C TRP A 173 2.34 9.10 -17.37
N ALA A 174 3.62 8.75 -17.53
CA ALA A 174 4.10 8.13 -18.76
C ALA A 174 3.42 6.78 -19.04
N TRP A 175 3.13 6.00 -17.99
CA TRP A 175 2.44 4.73 -18.11
C TRP A 175 0.97 4.88 -18.50
N VAL A 176 0.21 5.74 -17.81
CA VAL A 176 -1.21 5.95 -18.12
C VAL A 176 -1.39 6.56 -19.52
N GLU A 177 -0.49 7.45 -19.95
CA GLU A 177 -0.45 7.99 -21.31
C GLU A 177 -0.21 6.89 -22.36
N ARG A 178 0.64 5.90 -22.04
CA ARG A 178 0.85 4.74 -22.89
C ARG A 178 -0.41 3.89 -22.98
N CYS A 179 -1.10 3.64 -21.87
CA CYS A 179 -2.39 2.93 -21.85
C CYS A 179 -3.45 3.67 -22.68
N TYR A 180 -3.62 4.97 -22.48
CA TYR A 180 -4.52 5.84 -23.24
C TYR A 180 -4.32 5.69 -24.75
N LYS A 181 -3.07 5.76 -25.22
CA LYS A 181 -2.72 5.62 -26.66
C LYS A 181 -3.10 4.28 -27.29
N HIS A 182 -3.12 3.19 -26.52
CA HIS A 182 -3.48 1.87 -27.04
C HIS A 182 -4.97 1.61 -26.95
N ASN A 183 -5.60 2.11 -25.90
CA ASN A 183 -7.01 1.85 -25.62
C ASN A 183 -7.94 2.80 -26.37
N GLY A 184 -7.46 3.97 -26.80
CA GLY A 184 -8.26 4.96 -27.53
C GLY A 184 -9.41 5.54 -26.69
N LEU A 185 -9.31 5.40 -25.37
CA LEU A 185 -10.23 5.87 -24.34
C LEU A 185 -9.65 7.10 -23.68
#